data_AF-A0A939NCQ0-F1
#
_entry.id   AF-A0A939NCQ0-F1
#
_cell.length_a   1.000
_cell.length_b   1.000
_cell.length_c   1.000
_cell.angle_alpha   90.00
_cell.angle_beta   90.00
_cell.angle_gamma   90.00
#
_symmetry.space_group_name_H-M   'P 1'
#
loop_
_entity.id
_entity.type
_entity.pdbx_description
1 polymer ?
#
loop_
_entity_poly.entity_id
_entity_poly.type
_entity_poly.pdbx_seq_one_letter_code
_entity_poly.pdbx_strand_id
1 'polypeptide(L)' 'MPIIAVIHGACLGGGLELALACHARVCSNDNKTKLGLPEVQLGLLPRFRERSAYLG' A
#
# COMPACT_ATOMS: atom_id res chain seq x y z
N MET A 1 9.02 4.88 18.04
CA MET A 1 7.56 5.10 18.20
C MET A 1 6.84 4.27 17.13
N PRO A 2 5.99 3.28 17.48
CA PRO A 2 5.25 2.52 16.48
C PRO A 2 4.14 3.38 15.85
N ILE A 3 3.99 3.25 14.53
CA ILE A 3 2.93 3.91 13.74
C ILE A 3 2.10 2.82 13.09
N ILE A 4 0.79 2.90 13.26
CA ILE A 4 -0.17 1.92 12.76
C ILE A 4 -1.06 2.60 11.72
N ALA A 5 -1.12 2.05 10.52
CA ALA A 5 -2.02 2.49 9.47
C ALA A 5 -3.37 1.78 9.60
N VAL A 6 -4.45 2.54 9.78
CA VAL A 6 -5.82 2.03 9.78
C VAL A 6 -6.44 2.34 8.42
N ILE A 7 -6.80 1.29 7.68
CA ILE A 7 -7.27 1.38 6.31
C ILE A 7 -8.76 1.04 6.26
N HIS A 8 -9.57 2.01 5.83
CA HIS A 8 -10.99 1.84 5.60
C HIS A 8 -11.32 2.11 4.13
N GLY A 9 -11.78 1.09 3.42
CA GLY A 9 -12.09 1.20 1.99
C GLY A 9 -10.85 1.08 1.09
N ALA A 10 -10.91 1.69 -0.09
CA ALA A 10 -9.85 1.56 -1.08
C ALA A 10 -8.59 2.36 -0.68
N CYS A 11 -7.44 1.68 -0.62
CA CYS A 11 -6.12 2.26 -0.38
C CYS A 11 -5.21 1.81 -1.53
N LEU A 12 -5.12 2.67 -2.54
CA LEU A 12 -4.45 2.36 -3.80
C LEU A 12 -3.28 3.32 -4.01
N GLY A 13 -2.23 2.80 -4.64
CA GLY A 13 -1.07 3.58 -5.06
C GLY A 13 -0.33 4.26 -3.92
N GLY A 14 -0.08 5.57 -4.04
CA GLY A 14 0.61 6.36 -3.01
C GLY A 14 0.03 6.25 -1.60
N GLY A 15 -1.29 6.02 -1.45
CA GLY A 15 -1.90 5.77 -0.15
C GLY A 15 -1.47 4.43 0.47
N LEU A 16 -1.32 3.40 -0.35
CA LEU A 16 -0.81 2.10 0.07
C LEU A 16 0.69 2.16 0.36
N GLU A 17 1.44 2.95 -0.41
CA GLU A 17 2.86 3.20 -0.18
C GLU A 17 3.11 3.82 1.20
N LEU A 18 2.31 4.81 1.62
CA LEU A 18 2.37 5.37 2.97
C LEU A 18 1.99 4.35 4.04
N ALA A 19 0.94 3.56 3.81
CA ALA A 19 0.55 2.49 4.73
C ALA A 19 1.63 1.40 4.86
N LEU A 20 2.40 1.15 3.79
CA LEU A 20 3.54 0.25 3.79
C LEU A 20 4.74 0.76 4.59
N ALA A 21 4.92 2.08 4.68
CA ALA A 21 5.92 2.72 5.54
C ALA A 21 5.58 2.62 7.05
N CYS A 22 4.34 2.25 7.40
CA CYS A 22 3.92 2.04 8.78
C CYS A 22 4.37 0.66 9.32
N HIS A 23 4.50 0.56 10.64
CA HIS A 23 4.97 -0.66 11.33
C HIS A 23 3.94 -1.78 11.27
N ALA A 24 2.66 -1.43 11.34
CA ALA A 24 1.55 -2.35 11.20
C ALA A 24 0.42 -1.71 10.37
N ARG A 25 -0.42 -2.56 9.79
CA ARG A 25 -1.60 -2.18 9.01
C ARG A 25 -2.80 -2.98 9.49
N VAL A 26 -3.91 -2.29 9.70
CA VAL A 26 -5.21 -2.89 10.03
C VAL A 26 -6.20 -2.47 8.96
N CYS A 27 -6.90 -3.43 8.36
CA CYS A 27 -7.81 -3.18 7.25
C CYS A 27 -9.23 -3.58 7.63
N SER A 28 -10.22 -2.81 7.16
CA SER A 28 -11.64 -3.20 7.30
C SER A 28 -11.94 -4.44 6.44
N ASN A 29 -12.70 -5.40 6.98
CA ASN A 29 -13.12 -6.61 6.27
C ASN A 29 -14.29 -6.39 5.29
N ASP A 30 -14.64 -5.13 4.99
CA ASP A 30 -15.66 -4.80 3.99
C ASP A 30 -15.17 -5.12 2.56
N ASN A 31 -16.06 -5.60 1.69
CA ASN A 31 -15.78 -5.87 0.28
C ASN A 31 -15.31 -4.64 -0.51
N LYS A 32 -15.57 -3.43 -0.01
CA LYS A 32 -15.07 -2.16 -0.57
C LYS A 32 -13.61 -1.90 -0.23
N THR A 33 -13.04 -2.62 0.74
CA THR A 33 -11.62 -2.50 1.09
C THR A 33 -10.77 -3.16 0.02
N LYS A 34 -10.00 -2.35 -0.71
CA LYS A 34 -9.09 -2.81 -1.75
C LYS A 34 -7.72 -2.20 -1.54
N LEU A 35 -6.69 -3.05 -1.56
CA LEU A 35 -5.28 -2.66 -1.49
C LEU A 35 -4.63 -3.02 -2.82
N GLY A 36 -3.91 -2.08 -3.44
CA GLY A 36 -3.20 -2.36 -4.68
C GLY A 36 -2.35 -1.19 -5.15
N LEU A 37 -1.43 -1.47 -6.06
CA LEU A 37 -0.58 -0.47 -6.73
C LEU A 37 -0.98 -0.43 -8.22
N PRO A 38 -1.99 0.38 -8.60
CA PRO A 38 -2.45 0.47 -9.99
C PRO A 38 -1.43 1.16 -10.91
N GLU A 39 -0.34 1.71 -10.37
CA GLU A 39 0.74 2.36 -11.12
C GLU A 39 1.25 1.47 -12.25
N VAL A 40 1.42 0.16 -12.00
CA VAL A 40 1.90 -0.81 -13.00
C VAL A 40 0.94 -0.90 -14.18
N GLN A 41 -0.37 -0.78 -13.94
CA GLN A 41 -1.38 -0.80 -14.99
C GLN A 41 -1.37 0.47 -15.85
N LEU A 42 -0.80 1.55 -15.33
CA LEU A 42 -0.60 2.83 -16.03
C LEU A 42 0.79 2.93 -16.69
N GLY A 43 1.59 1.87 -16.65
CA GLY A 43 2.98 1.88 -17.15
C GLY A 43 3.94 2.69 -16.27
N LEU A 44 3.54 2.98 -15.03
CA LEU A 44 4.33 3.69 -14.04
C LEU A 44 4.90 2.68 -13.03
N LEU A 45 6.14 2.90 -12.59
CA LEU A 45 6.72 2.13 -11.49
C LEU A 45 6.22 2.68 -10.15
N PRO A 46 5.83 1.82 -9.19
CA PRO A 46 5.56 2.23 -7.82
C PRO A 46 6.79 2.91 -7.24
N ARG A 47 6.66 4.17 -6.78
CA ARG A 47 7.84 4.98 -6.43
C ARG A 47 8.39 4.65 -5.04
N PHE A 48 7.57 4.22 -4.10
CA PHE A 48 7.97 4.04 -2.70
C PHE A 48 8.29 2.58 -2.34
N ARG A 49 7.82 1.61 -3.12
CA ARG A 49 8.13 0.19 -2.92
C ARG A 49 8.78 -0.43 -4.16
N GLU A 50 10.03 -0.07 -4.45
CA GLU A 50 10.79 -0.78 -5.50
C GLU A 50 12.23 -1.21 -5.19
N ARG A 51 12.74 -1.08 -3.95
CA ARG A 51 14.06 -1.67 -3.62
C ARG A 51 14.04 -3.07 -2.99
N SER A 52 12.91 -3.55 -2.49
CA SER A 52 12.87 -4.82 -1.73
C SER A 52 12.23 -6.01 -2.45
N ALA A 53 11.57 -5.80 -3.60
CA ALA A 53 10.91 -6.88 -4.34
C ALA A 53 11.72 -7.41 -5.54
N TYR A 54 12.77 -6.69 -5.95
CA TYR A 54 13.65 -7.05 -7.08
C TYR A 54 15.07 -7.46 -6.66
N LEU A 55 15.35 -7.54 -5.35
CA LEU A 55 16.62 -8.03 -4.78
C LEU A 55 16.42 -9.38 -4.07
N GLY A 56 15.68 -10.27 -4.71
CA GLY A 56 15.59 -11.69 -4.37
C GLY A 56 16.24 -12.53 -5.45
#